data_AF-A0A3B9BDW2-F1
#
_entry.id   AF-A0A3B9BDW2-F1
#
_cell.length_a   1.000
_cell.length_b   1.000
_cell.length_c   1.000
_cell.angle_alpha   90.00
_cell.angle_beta   90.00
_cell.angle_gamma   90.00
#
_symmetry.space_group_name_H-M   'P 1'
#
loop_
_entity.id
_entity.type
_entity.pdbx_description
1 polymer ?
#
loop_
_entity_poly.entity_id
_entity_poly.type
_entity_poly.pdbx_seq_one_letter_code
_entity_poly.pdbx_strand_id
1 'polypeptide(L)' 'MQTILFTAGIDDRAGRGVIKSRIGIETQAVAFEKNDDLAEIVRT' A
#
# COMPACT_ATOMS: atom_id res chain seq x y z
N MET A 1 -18.14 -1.30 5.59
CA MET A 1 -16.89 -1.83 5.01
C MET A 1 -15.84 -0.74 5.09
N GLN A 2 -14.69 -1.03 5.68
CA GLN A 2 -13.52 -0.14 5.68
C GLN A 2 -12.50 -0.70 4.70
N THR A 3 -12.06 0.11 3.73
CA THR A 3 -11.07 -0.31 2.72
C THR A 3 -9.67 0.01 3.20
N ILE A 4 -8.76 -0.96 3.13
CA ILE A 4 -7.32 -0.76 3.33
C ILE A 4 -6.63 -0.85 1.97
N LEU A 5 -5.66 0.04 1.75
CA LEU A 5 -4.83 0.08 0.56
C LEU A 5 -3.43 -0.42 0.88
N PHE A 6 -2.91 -1.31 0.04
CA PHE A 6 -1.57 -1.87 0.15
C PHE A 6 -0.75 -1.59 -1.11
N THR A 7 0.54 -1.36 -0.94
CA THR A 7 1.52 -1.36 -2.03
C THR A 7 2.76 -2.12 -1.59
N ALA A 8 3.50 -2.72 -2.53
CA ALA A 8 4.72 -3.44 -2.19
C ALA A 8 5.78 -2.44 -1.69
N GLY A 9 6.45 -2.74 -0.57
CA GLY A 9 7.47 -1.87 0.02
C GLY A 9 8.69 -1.64 -0.87
N ILE A 10 8.91 -2.54 -1.85
CA ILE A 10 9.95 -2.42 -2.88
C ILE A 10 9.54 -1.52 -4.06
N ASP A 11 8.27 -1.16 -4.19
CA ASP A 11 7.79 -0.24 -5.23
C ASP A 11 7.80 1.19 -4.69
N ASP A 12 8.87 1.92 -4.99
CA ASP A 12 9.09 3.30 -4.56
C ASP A 12 9.02 4.31 -5.71
N ARG A 13 8.59 3.89 -6.91
CA ARG A 13 8.56 4.71 -8.13
C ARG A 13 7.74 6.00 -7.98
N ALA A 14 6.72 5.97 -7.12
CA ALA A 14 5.86 7.10 -6.79
C ALA A 14 6.10 7.64 -5.36
N GLY A 15 7.17 7.19 -4.69
CA GLY A 15 7.38 7.30 -3.26
C GLY A 15 6.95 6.02 -2.54
N ARG A 16 7.68 5.67 -1.47
CA ARG A 16 7.38 4.48 -0.65
C ARG A 16 6.01 4.63 0.03
N GLY A 17 5.14 3.63 -0.11
CA GLY A 17 3.79 3.69 0.47
C GLY A 17 2.79 4.52 -0.35
N VAL A 18 3.07 4.78 -1.62
CA VAL A 18 2.19 5.57 -2.50
C VAL A 18 1.67 4.71 -3.65
N ILE A 19 0.35 4.68 -3.82
CA ILE A 19 -0.28 4.16 -5.04
C ILE A 19 -0.55 5.34 -5.95
N LYS A 20 0.04 5.33 -7.15
CA LYS A 20 -0.15 6.38 -8.16
C LYS A 20 -0.74 5.81 -9.44
N SER A 21 -1.84 6.41 -9.89
CA SER A 21 -2.49 6.11 -11.15
C SER A 21 -1.93 6.97 -12.28
N ARG A 22 -2.02 6.47 -13.51
CA ARG A 22 -1.62 7.21 -14.71
C ARG A 22 -2.57 8.34 -15.09
N ILE A 23 -3.76 8.40 -14.48
CA ILE A 23 -4.73 9.51 -14.67
C ILE A 23 -4.57 10.63 -13.64
N GLY A 24 -3.44 10.67 -12.91
CA GLY A 24 -3.12 11.77 -12.00
C GLY A 24 -3.71 11.65 -10.58
N ILE A 25 -4.29 10.50 -10.23
CA ILE A 25 -4.75 10.20 -8.87
C ILE A 25 -3.61 9.54 -8.10
N GLU A 26 -3.39 9.95 -6.86
CA GLU A 26 -2.45 9.31 -5.93
C GLU A 26 -3.04 9.21 -4.53
N THR A 27 -2.63 8.19 -3.79
CA THR A 27 -3.09 7.96 -2.42
C THR A 27 -2.04 7.23 -1.60
N GLN A 28 -2.07 7.47 -0.29
CA GLN A 28 -1.26 6.73 0.68
C GLN A 28 -1.78 5.29 0.81
N ALA A 29 -0.86 4.37 1.06
CA ALA A 29 -1.10 2.96 1.26
C ALA A 29 -0.08 2.38 2.24
N VAL A 30 -0.45 1.26 2.87
CA VAL A 30 0.47 0.50 3.70
C VAL A 30 1.49 -0.17 2.77
N ALA A 31 2.77 0.19 2.96
CA ALA A 31 3.89 -0.46 2.28
C ALA A 31 4.21 -1.79 2.99
N PHE A 32 3.79 -2.92 2.41
CA PHE A 32 4.08 -4.22 3.00
C PHE A 32 5.46 -4.74 2.63
N GLU A 33 6.09 -5.41 3.58
CA GLU A 33 7.38 -6.07 3.45
C GLU A 33 7.24 -7.59 3.30
N LYS A 34 8.32 -8.25 2.89
CA LYS A 34 8.36 -9.70 2.68
C LYS A 34 7.88 -10.51 3.88
N ASN A 35 8.13 -10.00 5.10
CA ASN A 35 7.85 -10.71 6.34
C ASN A 35 6.56 -10.26 7.03
N ASP A 36 5.78 -9.37 6.41
CA ASP A 36 4.51 -8.90 6.97
C ASP A 36 3.41 -9.95 6.79
N ASP A 37 2.57 -10.11 7.81
CA ASP A 37 1.32 -10.86 7.71
C ASP A 37 0.17 -9.92 7.33
N LEU A 38 -0.23 -9.94 6.06
CA LEU A 38 -1.33 -9.11 5.56
C LEU A 38 -2.68 -9.43 6.24
N ALA A 39 -2.89 -10.67 6.67
CA ALA A 39 -4.12 -11.07 7.34
C ALA A 39 -4.18 -10.53 8.77
N GLU A 40 -3.05 -10.37 9.44
CA GLU A 40 -2.97 -9.67 10.72
C GLU A 40 -3.31 -8.18 10.55
N ILE A 41 -2.72 -7.52 9.55
CA ILE A 41 -2.91 -6.07 9.32
C ILE A 41 -4.39 -5.72 9.10
N VAL A 42 -5.13 -6.51 8.31
CA VAL A 42 -6.54 -6.21 7.97
C VAL A 42 -7.56 -6.56 9.06
N ARG A 43 -7.16 -7.25 10.14
CA ARG A 43 -8.06 -7.57 11.27
C ARG A 43 -8.20 -6.42 12.27
N THR A 44 -7.37 -5.39 12.15
CA THR A 44 -7.38 -4.16 12.97
C THR A 44 -8.42 -3.18 12.48
#